data_AF-A0A137P448-F1
#
_entry.id   AF-A0A137P448-F1
#
_cell.length_a   1.000
_cell.length_b   1.000
_cell.length_c   1.000
_cell.angle_alpha   90.00
_cell.angle_beta   90.00
_cell.angle_gamma   90.00
#
_symmetry.space_group_name_H-M   'P 1'
#
loop_
_entity.id
_entity.type
_entity.pdbx_description
1 polymer ?
#
loop_
_entity_poly.entity_id
_entity_poly.type
_entity_poly.pdbx_seq_one_letter_code
_entity_poly.pdbx_strand_id
1 'polypeptide(L)'
;PGGQFGTSMHGGFPLGLGTCPGGHFGPSGIHGGFPLGLGTCPGGQLGPSGIHGGFPLGLGTCPDGQFGPLGIHGGFPLGFGIIPGGQLGLSGIHGGFPLGLGTCPGGQLGPSGIHGGFPLGLGTCPGGQFGPSGIHGGFPLGLGTCPGGQLGPSGIHGGFPLGLGTCPGGHP
;
A
#
# COMPACT_ATOMS: atom_id res chain seq x y z
N PRO A 1 20.85 -10.91 4.31
CA PRO A 1 20.16 -11.86 3.39
C PRO A 1 18.72 -11.39 3.15
N GLY A 2 18.46 -10.77 1.98
CA GLY A 2 17.10 -10.44 1.53
C GLY A 2 16.50 -11.65 0.84
N GLY A 3 15.50 -12.28 1.45
CA GLY A 3 14.84 -13.46 0.90
C GLY A 3 13.74 -13.06 -0.07
N GLN A 4 14.02 -13.07 -1.37
CA GLN A 4 12.98 -13.08 -2.40
C GLN A 4 12.38 -14.49 -2.48
N PHE A 5 11.11 -14.63 -2.12
CA PHE A 5 10.34 -15.87 -2.32
C PHE A 5 9.52 -15.73 -3.62
N GLY A 6 10.20 -15.70 -4.76
CA GLY A 6 9.57 -15.61 -6.07
C GLY A 6 9.54 -16.95 -6.79
N THR A 7 8.45 -17.70 -6.68
CA THR A 7 8.12 -18.77 -7.64
C THR A 7 7.08 -18.20 -8.60
N SER A 8 7.41 -18.09 -9.90
CA SER A 8 6.40 -17.71 -10.87
C SER A 8 5.29 -18.76 -10.87
N MET A 9 4.09 -18.35 -10.45
CA MET A 9 2.98 -19.26 -10.15
C MET A 9 1.74 -18.81 -10.95
N HIS A 10 1.06 -19.76 -11.59
CA HIS A 10 -0.23 -19.54 -12.24
C HIS A 10 -1.34 -20.03 -11.29
N GLY A 11 -2.06 -19.10 -10.67
CA GLY A 11 -3.08 -19.39 -9.67
C GLY A 11 -2.52 -19.97 -8.37
N GLY A 12 -3.24 -19.76 -7.26
CA GLY A 12 -2.89 -20.31 -5.94
C GLY A 12 -2.84 -19.28 -4.81
N PHE A 13 -2.32 -19.72 -3.67
CA PHE A 13 -2.25 -18.96 -2.42
C PHE A 13 -0.81 -18.95 -1.87
N PRO A 14 0.18 -18.43 -2.62
CA PRO A 14 1.56 -18.44 -2.14
C PRO A 14 1.69 -17.54 -0.91
N LEU A 15 2.33 -18.10 0.12
CA LEU A 15 2.47 -17.50 1.44
C LEU A 15 3.96 -17.22 1.70
N GLY A 16 4.29 -15.95 1.91
CA GLY A 16 5.59 -15.54 2.44
C GLY A 16 5.42 -15.10 3.89
N LEU A 17 6.06 -15.80 4.85
CA LEU A 17 6.06 -15.45 6.27
C LEU A 17 7.48 -15.28 6.80
N GLY A 18 7.83 -14.12 7.37
CA GLY A 18 9.16 -13.96 7.94
C GLY A 18 9.63 -12.53 8.20
N THR A 19 10.91 -12.42 8.50
CA THR A 19 11.62 -11.17 8.81
C THR A 19 12.73 -10.95 7.79
N CYS A 20 12.80 -9.77 7.18
CA CYS A 20 13.91 -9.40 6.31
C CYS A 20 14.51 -8.06 6.75
N PRO A 21 15.76 -8.03 7.24
CA PRO A 21 16.43 -6.79 7.67
C PRO A 21 16.69 -5.76 6.54
N GLY A 22 16.37 -6.09 5.30
CA GLY A 22 16.57 -5.24 4.12
C GLY A 22 16.24 -5.97 2.82
N GLY A 23 16.04 -5.21 1.75
CA GLY A 23 15.56 -5.73 0.46
C GLY A 23 14.05 -5.98 0.46
N HIS A 24 13.57 -6.81 -0.46
CA HIS A 24 12.15 -7.09 -0.64
C HIS A 24 11.77 -8.47 -0.11
N PHE A 25 10.74 -8.54 0.74
CA PHE A 25 10.10 -9.75 1.20
C PHE A 25 8.64 -9.87 0.74
N GLY A 26 8.30 -11.00 0.12
CA GLY A 26 6.93 -11.34 -0.25
C GLY A 26 6.88 -12.21 -1.51
N PRO A 27 5.69 -12.76 -1.83
CA PRO A 27 5.49 -13.50 -3.08
C PRO A 27 5.68 -12.60 -4.31
N SER A 28 6.25 -13.13 -5.39
CA SER A 28 6.44 -12.36 -6.64
C SER A 28 6.17 -13.14 -7.92
N GLY A 29 5.77 -12.43 -8.98
CA GLY A 29 5.67 -12.98 -10.34
C GLY A 29 4.47 -13.91 -10.58
N ILE A 30 3.29 -13.54 -10.07
CA ILE A 30 2.13 -14.43 -10.00
C ILE A 30 1.03 -13.98 -10.96
N HIS A 31 0.44 -14.93 -11.67
CA HIS A 31 -0.74 -14.71 -12.51
C HIS A 31 -1.99 -15.28 -11.85
N GLY A 32 -2.82 -14.39 -11.29
CA GLY A 32 -4.05 -14.73 -10.57
C GLY A 32 -3.83 -15.37 -9.19
N GLY A 33 -4.90 -15.47 -8.40
CA GLY A 33 -4.85 -16.06 -7.06
C GLY A 33 -4.78 -15.04 -5.92
N PHE A 34 -4.31 -15.47 -4.77
CA PHE A 34 -4.38 -14.74 -3.49
C PHE A 34 -3.02 -14.80 -2.76
N PRO A 35 -1.97 -14.16 -3.29
CA PRO A 35 -0.67 -14.16 -2.63
C PRO A 35 -0.71 -13.38 -1.33
N LEU A 36 -0.11 -13.95 -0.28
CA LEU A 36 -0.05 -13.37 1.04
C LEU A 36 1.41 -13.13 1.47
N GLY A 37 1.76 -11.87 1.74
CA GLY A 37 3.03 -11.51 2.38
C GLY A 37 2.80 -11.07 3.81
N LEU A 38 3.31 -11.81 4.79
CA LEU A 38 3.21 -11.52 6.22
C LEU A 38 4.61 -11.37 6.84
N GLY A 39 4.92 -10.26 7.50
CA GLY A 39 6.23 -10.17 8.12
C GLY A 39 6.64 -8.85 8.76
N THR A 40 7.94 -8.76 9.00
CA THR A 40 8.60 -7.52 9.44
C THR A 40 9.82 -7.24 8.58
N CYS A 41 9.92 -6.04 7.99
CA CYS A 41 11.08 -5.64 7.20
C CYS A 41 11.62 -4.27 7.60
N PRO A 42 12.53 -4.14 8.57
CA PRO A 42 13.14 -2.84 8.88
C PRO A 42 13.92 -2.31 7.68
N GLY A 43 13.62 -1.09 7.23
CA GLY A 43 14.31 -0.42 6.11
C GLY A 43 14.21 -1.10 4.74
N GLY A 44 13.30 -2.06 4.60
CA GLY A 44 13.10 -2.85 3.37
C GLY A 44 11.75 -2.60 2.70
N GLN A 45 11.36 -3.52 1.83
CA GLN A 45 10.03 -3.58 1.22
C GLN A 45 9.33 -4.86 1.64
N LEU A 46 8.07 -4.76 2.07
CA LEU A 46 7.26 -5.90 2.49
C LEU A 46 5.93 -5.94 1.75
N GLY A 47 5.68 -7.04 1.03
CA GLY A 47 4.40 -7.29 0.37
C GLY A 47 4.52 -8.05 -0.94
N PRO A 48 3.41 -8.60 -1.47
CA PRO A 48 3.39 -9.24 -2.78
C PRO A 48 3.80 -8.29 -3.92
N SER A 49 4.38 -8.81 -5.00
CA SER A 49 4.76 -7.97 -6.14
C SER A 49 4.70 -8.61 -7.51
N GLY A 50 4.52 -7.79 -8.55
CA GLY A 50 4.50 -8.26 -9.94
C GLY A 50 3.36 -9.27 -10.15
N ILE A 51 2.14 -8.87 -9.79
CA ILE A 51 0.96 -9.75 -9.80
C ILE A 51 0.03 -9.32 -10.94
N HIS A 52 -0.44 -10.27 -11.74
CA HIS A 52 -1.44 -10.01 -12.78
C HIS A 52 -2.78 -10.62 -12.35
N GLY A 53 -3.71 -9.78 -11.90
CA GLY A 53 -5.02 -10.17 -11.38
C GLY A 53 -4.99 -10.82 -9.99
N GLY A 54 -6.18 -11.02 -9.40
CA GLY A 54 -6.33 -11.65 -8.09
C GLY A 54 -6.43 -10.67 -6.91
N PHE A 55 -6.10 -11.16 -5.72
CA PHE A 55 -6.31 -10.46 -4.44
C PHE A 55 -5.05 -10.54 -3.57
N PRO A 56 -3.97 -9.85 -3.96
CA PRO A 56 -2.73 -9.87 -3.19
C PRO A 56 -2.92 -9.14 -1.87
N LEU A 57 -2.50 -9.76 -0.77
CA LEU A 57 -2.59 -9.21 0.57
C LEU A 57 -1.20 -9.08 1.20
N GLY A 58 -0.85 -7.89 1.67
CA GLY A 58 0.30 -7.64 2.53
C GLY A 58 -0.18 -7.38 3.96
N LEU A 59 0.41 -8.07 4.94
CA LEU A 59 0.21 -7.81 6.37
C LEU A 59 1.57 -7.66 7.10
N GLY A 60 1.79 -6.63 7.92
CA GLY A 60 3.05 -6.54 8.66
C GLY A 60 3.54 -5.16 9.09
N THR A 61 4.82 -5.11 9.41
CA THR A 61 5.51 -3.94 9.97
C THR A 61 6.83 -3.68 9.24
N CYS A 62 7.15 -2.41 9.01
CA CYS A 62 8.26 -2.02 8.14
C CYS A 62 8.78 -0.64 8.57
N PRO A 63 9.44 -0.53 9.74
CA PRO A 63 9.99 0.75 10.18
C PRO A 63 10.93 1.31 9.10
N ASP A 64 10.77 2.59 8.76
CA ASP A 64 11.58 3.33 7.77
C ASP A 64 11.63 2.70 6.36
N GLY A 65 10.71 1.78 6.06
CA GLY A 65 10.64 1.08 4.78
C GLY A 65 9.32 1.30 4.05
N GLN A 66 9.06 0.47 3.04
CA GLN A 66 7.81 0.49 2.28
C GLN A 66 7.02 -0.79 2.50
N PHE A 67 5.72 -0.65 2.61
CA PHE A 67 4.84 -1.78 2.84
C PHE A 67 3.61 -1.71 1.96
N GLY A 68 3.29 -2.86 1.37
CA GLY A 68 2.06 -3.11 0.63
C GLY A 68 2.34 -3.82 -0.71
N PRO A 69 1.31 -4.42 -1.34
CA PRO A 69 1.42 -4.91 -2.70
C PRO A 69 1.93 -3.87 -3.71
N LEU A 70 2.84 -4.30 -4.59
CA LEU A 70 3.51 -3.47 -5.60
C LEU A 70 3.37 -4.05 -7.01
N GLY A 71 3.14 -3.20 -8.01
CA GLY A 71 3.21 -3.62 -9.42
C GLY A 71 2.13 -4.63 -9.77
N ILE A 72 0.86 -4.24 -9.56
CA ILE A 72 -0.29 -5.13 -9.72
C ILE A 72 -1.11 -4.66 -10.93
N HIS A 73 -1.44 -5.59 -11.84
CA HIS A 73 -2.35 -5.31 -12.95
C HIS A 73 -3.72 -5.93 -12.66
N GLY A 74 -4.72 -5.10 -12.34
CA GLY A 74 -6.07 -5.51 -12.00
C GLY A 74 -6.21 -6.19 -10.63
N GLY A 75 -7.46 -6.48 -10.24
CA GLY A 75 -7.77 -7.17 -8.99
C GLY A 75 -8.00 -6.24 -7.79
N PHE A 76 -7.81 -6.78 -6.59
CA PHE A 76 -8.16 -6.12 -5.33
C PHE A 76 -6.99 -6.23 -4.34
N PRO A 77 -5.88 -5.51 -4.59
CA PRO A 77 -4.74 -5.53 -3.69
C PRO A 77 -5.09 -4.90 -2.34
N LEU A 78 -4.60 -5.51 -1.27
CA LEU A 78 -4.85 -5.10 0.11
C LEU A 78 -3.53 -4.97 0.86
N GLY A 79 -3.33 -3.86 1.56
CA GLY A 79 -2.16 -3.65 2.43
C GLY A 79 -2.61 -3.24 3.83
N PHE A 80 -2.20 -4.00 4.86
CA PHE A 80 -2.43 -3.67 6.26
C PHE A 80 -1.14 -3.62 7.08
N GLY A 81 -0.88 -2.52 7.80
CA GLY A 81 0.32 -2.47 8.63
C GLY A 81 0.49 -1.30 9.58
N ILE A 82 1.61 -1.31 10.31
CA ILE A 82 2.09 -0.20 11.13
C ILE A 82 3.52 0.12 10.70
N ILE A 83 3.72 1.32 10.15
CA ILE A 83 4.96 1.71 9.46
C ILE A 83 5.40 3.09 9.97
N PRO A 84 6.13 3.15 11.11
CA PRO A 84 6.72 4.40 11.59
C PRO A 84 7.80 4.88 10.63
N GLY A 85 7.81 6.17 10.29
CA GLY A 85 8.82 6.82 9.44
C GLY A 85 8.85 6.38 7.97
N GLY A 86 8.09 5.35 7.60
CA GLY A 86 8.08 4.77 6.26
C GLY A 86 6.80 5.07 5.47
N GLN A 87 6.56 4.26 4.44
CA GLN A 87 5.39 4.36 3.57
C GLN A 87 4.54 3.09 3.68
N LEU A 88 3.26 3.25 4.01
CA LEU A 88 2.25 2.20 3.96
C LEU A 88 1.29 2.48 2.82
N GLY A 89 1.32 1.65 1.80
CA GLY A 89 0.53 1.92 0.62
C GLY A 89 0.72 0.88 -0.46
N LEU A 90 -0.30 0.80 -1.31
CA LEU A 90 -0.26 0.03 -2.54
C LEU A 90 0.34 0.89 -3.62
N SER A 91 1.25 0.35 -4.43
CA SER A 91 1.90 1.16 -5.46
C SER A 91 2.04 0.48 -6.82
N GLY A 92 2.02 1.28 -7.88
CA GLY A 92 2.15 0.80 -9.25
C GLY A 92 1.01 -0.13 -9.66
N ILE A 93 -0.23 0.26 -9.36
CA ILE A 93 -1.42 -0.55 -9.65
C ILE A 93 -2.10 -0.03 -10.92
N HIS A 94 -2.45 -0.93 -11.84
CA HIS A 94 -3.21 -0.59 -13.04
C HIS A 94 -4.60 -1.24 -12.98
N GLY A 95 -5.63 -0.44 -12.73
CA GLY A 95 -7.01 -0.87 -12.54
C GLY A 95 -7.28 -1.56 -11.20
N GLY A 96 -8.56 -1.86 -10.94
CA GLY A 96 -8.98 -2.58 -9.74
C GLY A 96 -9.34 -1.68 -8.55
N PHE A 97 -9.29 -2.26 -7.34
CA PHE A 97 -9.76 -1.62 -6.11
C PHE A 97 -8.70 -1.77 -5.00
N PRO A 98 -7.58 -1.02 -5.10
CA PRO A 98 -6.54 -1.05 -4.09
C PRO A 98 -7.04 -0.50 -2.75
N LEU A 99 -6.90 -1.28 -1.66
CA LEU A 99 -7.21 -0.85 -0.30
C LEU A 99 -5.97 -0.86 0.60
N GLY A 100 -5.52 0.32 1.03
CA GLY A 100 -4.49 0.49 2.05
C GLY A 100 -5.11 0.85 3.40
N LEU A 101 -4.74 0.12 4.46
CA LEU A 101 -5.22 0.33 5.82
C LEU A 101 -4.05 0.33 6.82
N GLY A 102 -3.98 1.32 7.72
CA GLY A 102 -3.14 1.19 8.91
C GLY A 102 -2.66 2.49 9.53
N THR A 103 -1.44 2.49 10.06
CA THR A 103 -0.91 3.60 10.85
C THR A 103 0.55 3.92 10.50
N CYS A 104 0.84 5.17 10.12
CA CYS A 104 2.20 5.63 9.80
C CYS A 104 2.55 6.95 10.47
N PRO A 105 3.03 6.91 11.73
CA PRO A 105 3.55 8.09 12.39
C PRO A 105 4.79 8.63 11.65
N GLY A 106 4.81 9.92 11.32
CA GLY A 106 5.91 10.58 10.62
C GLY A 106 6.17 10.10 9.19
N GLY A 107 5.27 9.27 8.64
CA GLY A 107 5.41 8.63 7.34
C GLY A 107 4.31 9.02 6.35
N GLN A 108 4.09 8.17 5.35
CA GLN A 108 3.00 8.33 4.38
C GLN A 108 2.08 7.12 4.40
N LEU A 109 0.77 7.36 4.38
CA LEU A 109 -0.25 6.31 4.32
C LEU A 109 -1.24 6.56 3.18
N GLY A 110 -1.34 5.60 2.28
CA GLY A 110 -2.34 5.59 1.22
C GLY A 110 -1.84 4.94 -0.07
N PRO A 111 -2.74 4.52 -0.97
CA PRO A 111 -2.37 4.05 -2.29
C PRO A 111 -1.63 5.13 -3.09
N SER A 112 -0.61 4.76 -3.86
CA SER A 112 0.15 5.68 -4.71
C SER A 112 0.39 5.13 -6.12
N GLY A 113 0.52 6.00 -7.12
CA GLY A 113 0.89 5.57 -8.49
C GLY A 113 -0.12 4.59 -9.10
N ILE A 114 -1.40 4.95 -9.08
CA ILE A 114 -2.50 4.10 -9.54
C ILE A 114 -3.04 4.65 -10.86
N HIS A 115 -3.19 3.81 -11.89
CA HIS A 115 -3.91 4.14 -13.11
C HIS A 115 -5.30 3.50 -13.08
N GLY A 116 -6.36 4.32 -13.00
CA GLY A 116 -7.75 3.87 -12.97
C GLY A 116 -8.17 3.14 -11.70
N GLY A 117 -9.46 2.79 -11.61
CA GLY A 117 -10.01 2.05 -10.47
C GLY A 117 -10.48 2.92 -9.30
N PHE A 118 -10.54 2.33 -8.11
CA PHE A 118 -11.12 2.94 -6.92
C PHE A 118 -10.17 2.76 -5.72
N PRO A 119 -9.03 3.48 -5.69
CA PRO A 119 -8.09 3.41 -4.57
C PRO A 119 -8.73 3.93 -3.29
N LEU A 120 -8.64 3.13 -2.22
CA LEU A 120 -9.16 3.45 -0.90
C LEU A 120 -8.01 3.45 0.12
N GLY A 121 -7.83 4.56 0.81
CA GLY A 121 -6.92 4.68 1.96
C GLY A 121 -7.71 4.87 3.24
N LEU A 122 -7.43 4.09 4.27
CA LEU A 122 -8.01 4.23 5.61
C LEU A 122 -6.94 4.21 6.69
N GLY A 123 -6.99 5.12 7.66
CA GLY A 123 -6.13 5.02 8.84
C GLY A 123 -5.62 6.32 9.41
N THR A 124 -4.44 6.27 10.05
CA THR A 124 -3.92 7.37 10.87
C THR A 124 -2.45 7.68 10.59
N CYS A 125 -2.13 8.96 10.40
CA CYS A 125 -0.78 9.44 10.12
C CYS A 125 -0.42 10.69 10.95
N PRO A 126 -0.11 10.54 12.24
CA PRO A 126 0.38 11.66 13.04
C PRO A 126 1.70 12.20 12.48
N GLY A 127 1.80 13.51 12.26
CA GLY A 127 3.01 14.18 11.74
C GLY A 127 3.44 13.75 10.33
N GLY A 128 2.56 13.06 9.59
CA GLY A 128 2.84 12.49 8.27
C GLY A 128 1.86 12.98 7.21
N GLN A 129 1.76 12.23 6.11
CA GLN A 129 0.80 12.49 5.04
C GLN A 129 -0.15 11.31 4.87
N PHE A 130 -1.43 11.60 4.68
CA PHE A 130 -2.44 10.60 4.44
C PHE A 130 -3.29 10.91 3.22
N GLY A 131 -3.49 9.88 2.41
CA GLY A 131 -4.43 9.90 1.31
C GLY A 131 -3.85 9.26 0.05
N PRO A 132 -4.72 8.92 -0.92
CA PRO A 132 -4.27 8.45 -2.22
C PRO A 132 -3.41 9.50 -2.93
N SER A 133 -2.33 9.09 -3.58
CA SER A 133 -1.44 10.02 -4.31
C SER A 133 -1.08 9.55 -5.71
N GLY A 134 -0.86 10.46 -6.66
CA GLY A 134 -0.40 10.10 -8.00
C GLY A 134 -1.37 9.14 -8.72
N ILE A 135 -2.65 9.48 -8.71
CA ILE A 135 -3.72 8.66 -9.29
C ILE A 135 -4.13 9.26 -10.63
N HIS A 136 -4.26 8.46 -11.68
CA HIS A 136 -4.70 8.91 -12.99
C HIS A 136 -5.97 8.17 -13.41
N GLY A 137 -7.10 8.87 -13.35
CA GLY A 137 -8.45 8.33 -13.52
C GLY A 137 -8.97 7.57 -12.28
N GLY A 138 -10.29 7.45 -12.16
CA GLY A 138 -10.95 6.68 -11.10
C GLY A 138 -11.56 7.52 -9.98
N PHE A 139 -11.77 6.92 -8.82
CA PHE A 139 -12.44 7.55 -7.68
C PHE A 139 -11.63 7.29 -6.39
N PRO A 140 -10.52 8.01 -6.19
CA PRO A 140 -9.73 7.88 -4.97
C PRO A 140 -10.52 8.34 -3.75
N LEU A 141 -10.58 7.51 -2.71
CA LEU A 141 -11.18 7.84 -1.43
C LEU A 141 -10.13 7.72 -0.31
N GLY A 142 -9.97 8.77 0.49
CA GLY A 142 -9.16 8.75 1.71
C GLY A 142 -10.04 9.01 2.92
N LEU A 143 -10.01 8.13 3.92
CA LEU A 143 -10.68 8.29 5.20
C LEU A 143 -9.71 8.17 6.37
N GLY A 144 -9.42 9.24 7.12
CA GLY A 144 -8.41 9.11 8.17
C GLY A 144 -8.20 10.30 9.08
N THR A 145 -7.17 10.21 9.93
CA THR A 145 -6.76 11.31 10.81
C THR A 145 -5.26 11.57 10.73
N CYS A 146 -4.88 12.84 10.63
CA CYS A 146 -3.48 13.29 10.57
C CYS A 146 -3.21 14.47 11.50
N PRO A 147 -3.12 14.23 12.82
CA PRO A 147 -2.69 15.27 13.75
C PRO A 147 -1.31 15.81 13.37
N GLY A 148 -1.16 17.13 13.21
CA GLY A 148 0.10 17.78 12.84
C GLY A 148 0.67 17.38 11.46
N GLY A 149 -0.16 16.78 10.60
CA GLY A 149 0.23 16.31 9.26
C GLY A 149 -0.68 16.86 8.16
N GLN A 150 -0.67 16.20 7.00
CA GLN A 150 -1.52 16.53 5.84
C GLN A 150 -2.48 15.39 5.53
N LEU A 151 -3.72 15.73 5.17
CA LEU A 151 -4.75 14.75 4.80
C LEU A 151 -5.42 15.17 3.51
N GLY A 152 -5.48 14.26 2.56
CA GLY A 152 -6.24 14.42 1.35
C GLY A 152 -5.59 13.72 0.16
N PRO A 153 -6.37 13.40 -0.87
CA PRO A 153 -5.81 12.93 -2.14
C PRO A 153 -4.91 14.01 -2.76
N SER A 154 -3.79 13.60 -3.35
CA SER A 154 -2.84 14.53 -4.02
C SER A 154 -2.40 14.00 -5.38
N GLY A 155 -2.05 14.89 -6.32
CA GLY A 155 -1.58 14.48 -7.65
C GLY A 155 -2.59 13.61 -8.41
N ILE A 156 -3.87 13.96 -8.36
CA ILE A 156 -4.96 13.24 -9.03
C ILE A 156 -5.21 13.88 -10.39
N HIS A 157 -5.09 13.09 -11.46
CA HIS A 157 -5.36 13.53 -12.83
C HIS A 157 -6.61 12.81 -13.35
N GLY A 158 -7.73 13.52 -13.50
CA GLY A 158 -9.02 12.91 -13.86
C GLY A 158 -9.64 12.07 -12.73
N GLY A 159 -10.97 11.95 -12.76
CA GLY A 159 -11.73 11.27 -11.71
C GLY A 159 -12.30 12.19 -10.62
N PHE A 160 -12.83 11.59 -9.55
CA PHE A 160 -13.46 12.33 -8.44
C PHE A 160 -12.81 11.95 -7.10
N PRO A 161 -11.82 12.72 -6.63
CA PRO A 161 -11.21 12.50 -5.33
C PRO A 161 -12.18 12.86 -4.20
N LEU A 162 -12.25 11.98 -3.20
CA LEU A 162 -12.97 12.20 -1.95
C LEU A 162 -11.99 12.06 -0.78
N GLY A 163 -11.89 13.08 0.05
CA GLY A 163 -11.13 13.04 1.29
C GLY A 163 -12.05 13.35 2.46
N LEU A 164 -12.11 12.47 3.45
CA LEU A 164 -12.83 12.68 4.68
C LEU A 164 -11.90 12.41 5.86
N GLY A 165 -11.82 13.33 6.81
CA GLY A 165 -10.92 13.13 7.94
C GLY A 165 -10.61 14.41 8.69
N THR A 166 -9.73 14.28 9.69
CA THR A 166 -9.38 15.38 10.58
C THR A 166 -7.87 15.57 10.68
N CYS A 167 -7.41 16.81 10.57
CA CYS A 167 -6.03 17.23 10.83
C CYS A 167 -5.96 18.26 11.95
N PRO A 168 -6.06 17.85 13.23
CA PRO A 168 -5.84 18.78 14.32
C PRO A 168 -4.40 19.32 14.26
N GLY A 169 -4.24 20.64 14.12
CA GLY A 169 -2.93 21.31 14.12
C GLY A 169 -2.08 21.18 12.85
N GLY A 170 -2.61 20.61 11.76
CA GLY A 170 -1.97 20.57 10.45
C GLY A 170 -2.38 21.73 9.53
N HIS A 171 -1.60 22.02 8.50
CA HIS A 171 -2.01 22.95 7.43
C HIS A 171 -2.82 22.20 6.35
N PRO A 172 -3.93 22.77 5.84
CA PRO A 172 -4.72 22.20 4.75
C PRO A 172 -3.95 22.16 3.42
#